data_AF-A0A514WZ02-F1
#
_entry.id   AF-A0A514WZ02-F1
#
_cell.length_a   1.000
_cell.length_b   1.000
_cell.length_c   1.000
_cell.angle_alpha   90.00
_cell.angle_beta   90.00
_cell.angle_gamma   90.00
#
_symmetry.space_group_name_H-M   'P 1'
#
loop_
_entity.id
_entity.type
_entity.pdbx_description
1 polymer ?
#
loop_
_entity_poly.entity_id
_entity_poly.type
_entity_poly.pdbx_seq_one_letter_code
_entity_poly.pdbx_strand_id
1 'polypeptide(L)'
;MLQFVREVPVRILMQKTSSERRGFLFYLSAGFSKEINPLSGMTVNLVEVDKWLSELRYEMQESIFESSLDEVMAFARDFLQERAATEKAELVSVEFREERSWSFAWSNEQAEDTMTIKYQHYLEAFALQPEDFDLLKIEFSWLRAAHSEIDFQHEGFKILKNLAPKNPSQLREQLQAHRGMFLSDGSSLASVTLHYLGEDFELTL
;
A
#
# COMPACT_ATOMS: atom_id res chain seq x y z
N MET A 1 10.81 -17.42 9.86
CA MET A 1 9.75 -16.84 10.71
C MET A 1 8.47 -16.88 9.89
N LEU A 2 7.36 -17.42 10.39
CA LEU A 2 6.09 -17.43 9.66
C LEU A 2 5.33 -16.14 9.98
N GLN A 3 4.92 -15.41 8.94
CA GLN A 3 4.10 -14.21 9.06
C GLN A 3 2.67 -14.53 8.66
N PHE A 4 1.71 -13.98 9.40
CA PHE A 4 0.30 -14.14 9.12
C PHE A 4 -0.35 -12.77 8.91
N VAL A 5 -1.15 -12.62 7.84
CA VAL A 5 -1.77 -11.35 7.44
C VAL A 5 -3.29 -11.51 7.38
N ARG A 6 -4.02 -10.54 7.95
CA ARG A 6 -5.50 -10.42 7.87
C ARG A 6 -5.91 -9.06 7.35
N GLU A 7 -6.99 -9.03 6.58
CA GLU A 7 -7.53 -7.83 5.94
C GLU A 7 -8.98 -7.56 6.41
N VAL A 8 -9.31 -6.31 6.70
CA VAL A 8 -10.67 -5.83 6.99
C VAL A 8 -10.96 -4.49 6.30
N PRO A 9 -12.18 -4.23 5.81
CA PRO A 9 -12.53 -2.92 5.27
C PRO A 9 -12.72 -1.90 6.41
N VAL A 10 -12.13 -0.73 6.28
CA VAL A 10 -12.21 0.39 7.22
C VAL A 10 -12.57 1.66 6.46
N ARG A 11 -13.49 2.46 7.03
CA ARG A 11 -13.84 3.78 6.49
C ARG A 11 -13.15 4.82 7.37
N ILE A 12 -12.39 5.71 6.75
CA ILE A 12 -11.62 6.73 7.46
C ILE A 12 -12.11 8.09 7.02
N LEU A 13 -12.45 8.94 7.99
CA LEU A 13 -12.82 10.33 7.76
C LEU A 13 -11.63 11.24 8.06
N MET A 14 -11.25 12.05 7.07
CA MET A 14 -10.13 13.00 7.18
C MET A 14 -10.66 14.43 7.04
N GLN A 15 -10.28 15.32 7.96
CA GLN A 15 -10.86 16.65 8.07
C GLN A 15 -10.36 17.64 6.99
N LYS A 16 -9.09 17.54 6.59
CA LYS A 16 -8.50 18.33 5.49
C LYS A 16 -7.83 17.39 4.48
N THR A 17 -8.56 17.03 3.44
CA THR A 17 -7.93 16.55 2.21
C THR A 17 -8.00 17.63 1.15
N SER A 18 -6.99 17.71 0.30
CA SER A 18 -6.98 18.60 -0.87
C SER A 18 -8.14 18.32 -1.84
N SER A 19 -8.78 17.14 -1.72
CA SER A 19 -10.01 16.78 -2.42
C SER A 19 -11.26 17.07 -1.58
N GLU A 20 -12.36 17.46 -2.22
CA GLU A 20 -13.69 17.64 -1.60
C GLU A 20 -14.24 16.37 -0.91
N ARG A 21 -13.59 15.21 -1.09
CA ARG A 21 -13.97 13.93 -0.48
C ARG A 21 -13.37 13.79 0.91
N ARG A 22 -14.22 13.82 1.94
CA ARG A 22 -13.82 13.69 3.35
C ARG A 22 -13.73 12.26 3.86
N GLY A 23 -14.10 11.26 3.05
CA GLY A 23 -14.19 9.87 3.45
C GLY A 23 -13.57 8.93 2.44
N PHE A 24 -12.71 8.04 2.92
CA PHE A 24 -11.99 7.05 2.13
C PHE A 24 -12.35 5.65 2.64
N LEU A 25 -12.48 4.70 1.72
CA LEU A 25 -12.64 3.28 2.04
C LEU A 25 -11.31 2.59 1.79
N PHE A 26 -10.69 2.10 2.86
CA PHE A 26 -9.47 1.31 2.81
C PHE A 26 -9.76 -0.14 3.18
N TYR A 27 -8.95 -1.03 2.66
CA TYR A 27 -8.74 -2.35 3.22
C TYR A 27 -7.49 -2.28 4.10
N LEU A 28 -7.69 -2.43 5.41
CA LEU A 28 -6.63 -2.50 6.40
C LEU A 28 -6.15 -3.94 6.49
N SER A 29 -4.88 -4.16 6.14
CA SER A 29 -4.18 -5.42 6.35
C SER A 29 -3.15 -5.29 7.48
N ALA A 30 -3.13 -6.25 8.40
CA ALA A 30 -2.12 -6.29 9.47
C ALA A 30 -1.43 -7.66 9.52
N GLY A 31 -0.11 -7.62 9.68
CA GLY A 31 0.76 -8.78 9.74
C GLY A 31 1.32 -9.00 11.14
N PHE A 32 1.29 -10.24 11.64
CA PHE A 32 1.79 -10.59 12.96
C PHE A 32 2.76 -11.78 12.91
N SER A 33 3.67 -11.82 13.87
CA SER A 33 4.63 -12.91 14.06
C SER A 33 4.72 -13.33 15.52
N LYS A 34 4.90 -14.63 15.75
CA LYS A 34 5.09 -15.26 17.07
C LYS A 34 5.66 -16.65 16.86
N GLU A 35 6.30 -17.23 17.88
CA GLU A 35 6.72 -18.63 17.83
C GLU A 35 5.54 -19.56 17.51
N ILE A 36 5.80 -20.54 16.65
CA ILE A 36 4.77 -21.48 16.19
C ILE A 36 4.35 -22.36 17.36
N ASN A 37 3.06 -22.37 17.66
CA ASN A 37 2.51 -23.31 18.62
C ASN A 37 2.52 -24.73 18.00
N PRO A 38 3.22 -25.71 18.61
CA PRO A 38 3.37 -27.04 18.02
C PRO A 38 2.07 -27.85 17.98
N LEU A 39 1.04 -27.48 18.76
CA LEU A 39 -0.24 -28.17 18.82
C LEU A 39 -1.25 -27.63 17.81
N SER A 40 -1.24 -26.32 17.53
CA SER A 40 -2.17 -25.71 16.56
C SER A 40 -1.54 -25.49 15.18
N GLY A 41 -0.19 -25.52 15.08
CA GLY A 41 0.53 -25.14 13.87
C GLY A 41 0.43 -23.66 13.50
N MET A 42 -0.20 -22.85 14.37
CA MET A 42 -0.40 -21.41 14.14
C MET A 42 0.62 -20.59 14.91
N THR A 43 0.99 -19.44 14.34
CA THR A 43 1.79 -18.43 15.02
C THR A 43 0.95 -17.61 15.98
N VAL A 44 -0.26 -17.19 15.57
CA VAL A 44 -1.15 -16.33 16.36
C VAL A 44 -2.58 -16.90 16.37
N ASN A 45 -3.35 -16.63 17.43
CA ASN A 45 -4.76 -16.99 17.48
C ASN A 45 -5.58 -16.10 16.54
N LEU A 46 -6.15 -16.71 15.48
CA LEU A 46 -6.90 -16.00 14.45
C LEU A 46 -8.15 -15.30 14.97
N VAL A 47 -8.83 -15.89 15.96
CA VAL A 47 -10.05 -15.33 16.53
C VAL A 47 -9.74 -14.02 17.25
N GLU A 48 -8.60 -13.94 17.93
CA GLU A 48 -8.17 -12.72 18.60
C GLU A 48 -7.75 -11.65 17.60
N VAL A 49 -7.01 -12.01 16.55
CA VAL A 49 -6.64 -11.05 15.48
C VAL A 49 -7.88 -10.47 14.81
N ASP A 50 -8.87 -11.31 14.48
CA ASP A 50 -10.13 -10.87 13.86
C ASP A 50 -10.90 -9.94 14.81
N LYS A 51 -10.85 -10.18 16.12
CA LYS A 51 -11.43 -9.29 17.15
C LYS A 51 -10.71 -7.95 17.21
N TRP A 52 -9.38 -7.94 17.27
CA TRP A 52 -8.59 -6.69 17.33
C TRP A 52 -8.82 -5.82 16.10
N LEU A 53 -8.85 -6.42 14.91
CA LEU A 53 -9.13 -5.70 13.67
C LEU A 53 -10.57 -5.16 13.62
N SER A 54 -11.54 -5.89 14.19
CA SER A 54 -12.91 -5.40 14.30
C SER A 54 -13.03 -4.22 15.28
N GLU A 55 -12.33 -4.28 16.42
CA GLU A 55 -12.29 -3.19 17.41
C GLU A 55 -11.60 -1.96 16.82
N LEU A 56 -10.43 -2.13 16.21
CA LEU A 56 -9.71 -1.06 15.53
C LEU A 56 -10.57 -0.40 14.44
N ARG A 57 -11.24 -1.21 13.60
CA ARG A 57 -12.15 -0.68 12.58
C ARG A 57 -13.21 0.23 13.20
N TYR A 58 -13.81 -0.18 14.31
CA TYR A 58 -14.83 0.58 15.00
C TYR A 58 -14.28 1.92 15.51
N GLU A 59 -13.14 1.90 16.21
CA GLU A 59 -12.53 3.12 16.76
C GLU A 59 -12.09 4.09 15.66
N MET A 60 -11.51 3.59 14.56
CA MET A 60 -11.11 4.42 13.42
C MET A 60 -12.33 5.05 12.70
N GLN A 61 -13.47 4.35 12.68
CA GLN A 61 -14.70 4.85 12.05
C GLN A 61 -15.41 5.91 12.90
N GLU A 62 -15.23 5.88 14.22
CA GLU A 62 -15.74 6.91 15.13
C GLU A 62 -14.82 8.13 15.24
N SER A 63 -13.57 7.99 14.84
CA SER A 63 -12.56 9.04 14.89
C SER A 63 -12.60 9.97 13.68
N ILE A 64 -12.27 11.25 13.90
CA ILE A 64 -12.03 12.23 12.84
C ILE A 64 -10.55 12.58 12.88
N PHE A 65 -9.81 12.17 11.86
CA PHE A 65 -8.37 12.42 11.77
C PHE A 65 -8.13 13.83 11.24
N GLU A 66 -7.25 14.58 11.90
CA GLU A 66 -7.11 16.02 11.68
C GLU A 66 -6.51 16.35 10.31
N SER A 67 -5.75 15.42 9.69
CA SER A 67 -5.55 15.27 8.21
C SER A 67 -4.30 14.51 7.77
N SER A 68 -3.53 13.87 8.66
CA SER A 68 -2.28 13.23 8.25
C SER A 68 -2.39 11.70 8.15
N LEU A 69 -1.75 11.12 7.14
CA LEU A 69 -1.57 9.67 7.06
C LEU A 69 -0.70 9.14 8.21
N ASP A 70 0.18 9.98 8.74
CA ASP A 70 1.00 9.69 9.91
C ASP A 70 0.12 9.39 11.13
N GLU A 71 -0.89 10.23 11.36
CA GLU A 71 -1.85 10.05 12.47
C GLU A 71 -2.66 8.76 12.30
N VAL A 72 -3.15 8.48 11.09
CA VAL A 72 -3.90 7.26 10.78
C VAL A 72 -3.05 6.00 11.00
N MET A 73 -1.81 6.02 10.50
CA MET A 73 -0.88 4.89 10.63
C MET A 73 -0.44 4.69 12.08
N ALA A 74 -0.09 5.77 12.79
CA ALA A 74 0.30 5.72 14.19
C ALA A 74 -0.84 5.16 15.06
N PHE A 75 -2.07 5.65 14.88
CA PHE A 75 -3.23 5.16 15.60
C PHE A 75 -3.42 3.64 15.44
N ALA A 76 -3.40 3.16 14.19
CA ALA A 76 -3.58 1.74 13.90
C ALA A 76 -2.42 0.88 14.42
N ARG A 77 -1.18 1.35 14.27
CA ARG A 77 0.00 0.65 14.76
C ARG A 77 -0.03 0.54 16.28
N ASP A 78 -0.21 1.66 16.98
CA ASP A 78 -0.14 1.70 18.44
C ASP A 78 -1.23 0.80 19.05
N PHE A 79 -2.45 0.85 18.50
CA PHE A 79 -3.54 -0.04 18.88
C PHE A 79 -3.19 -1.53 18.69
N LEU A 80 -2.75 -1.92 17.50
CA LEU A 80 -2.46 -3.33 17.19
C LEU A 80 -1.22 -3.84 17.93
N GLN A 81 -0.25 -2.97 18.17
CA GLN A 81 0.98 -3.30 18.88
C GLN A 81 0.71 -3.55 20.36
N GLU A 82 -0.16 -2.75 21.00
CA GLU A 82 -0.60 -3.00 22.37
C GLU A 82 -1.30 -4.37 22.49
N ARG A 83 -2.24 -4.68 21.58
CA ARG A 83 -2.95 -5.97 21.58
C ARG A 83 -2.02 -7.14 21.31
N ALA A 84 -1.14 -7.03 20.31
CA ALA A 84 -0.15 -8.06 20.01
C ALA A 84 0.76 -8.35 21.22
N ALA A 85 1.20 -7.31 21.94
CA ALA A 85 2.04 -7.45 23.12
C ALA A 85 1.35 -8.26 24.23
N THR A 86 0.03 -8.09 24.44
CA THR A 86 -0.72 -8.88 25.43
C THR A 86 -0.70 -10.38 25.13
N GLU A 87 -0.68 -10.74 23.85
CA GLU A 87 -0.58 -12.13 23.38
C GLU A 87 0.86 -12.58 23.13
N LYS A 88 1.88 -11.79 23.50
CA LYS A 88 3.30 -12.08 23.20
C LYS A 88 3.55 -12.33 21.71
N ALA A 89 2.83 -11.61 20.87
CA ALA A 89 3.06 -11.54 19.43
C ALA A 89 3.72 -10.20 19.08
N GLU A 90 4.35 -10.14 17.92
CA GLU A 90 4.95 -8.96 17.33
C GLU A 90 4.11 -8.50 16.14
N LEU A 91 3.81 -7.21 16.07
CA LEU A 91 3.25 -6.59 14.87
C LEU A 91 4.37 -6.37 13.85
N VAL A 92 4.23 -6.95 12.67
CA VAL A 92 5.25 -6.94 11.61
C VAL A 92 4.93 -5.92 10.53
N SER A 93 3.65 -5.73 10.21
CA SER A 93 3.25 -4.84 9.13
C SER A 93 1.83 -4.32 9.28
N VAL A 94 1.58 -3.12 8.76
CA VAL A 94 0.25 -2.52 8.62
C VAL A 94 0.16 -1.91 7.23
N GLU A 95 -0.89 -2.20 6.47
CA GLU A 95 -1.13 -1.63 5.13
C GLU A 95 -2.58 -1.18 5.00
N PHE A 96 -2.78 0.02 4.48
CA PHE A 96 -4.08 0.55 4.09
C PHE A 96 -4.13 0.66 2.58
N ARG A 97 -4.98 -0.13 1.95
CA ARG A 97 -5.14 -0.18 0.49
C ARG A 97 -6.49 0.36 0.06
N GLU A 98 -6.50 1.41 -0.75
CA GLU A 98 -7.69 1.87 -1.44
C GLU A 98 -7.88 1.07 -2.74
N GLU A 99 -9.12 0.74 -3.12
CA GLU A 99 -9.41 0.06 -4.40
C GLU A 99 -8.91 0.83 -5.62
N ARG A 100 -8.81 2.16 -5.49
CA ARG A 100 -8.41 3.06 -6.57
C ARG A 100 -6.91 3.22 -6.71
N SER A 101 -6.16 2.13 -6.58
CA SER A 101 -4.75 2.08 -6.96
C SER A 101 -3.80 2.87 -6.05
N TRP A 102 -4.18 3.11 -4.80
CA TRP A 102 -3.36 3.84 -3.84
C TRP A 102 -3.30 3.09 -2.52
N SER A 103 -2.11 2.98 -1.92
CA SER A 103 -1.96 2.41 -0.59
C SER A 103 -0.82 3.08 0.19
N PHE A 104 -0.88 2.95 1.50
CA PHE A 104 0.23 3.30 2.39
C PHE A 104 0.45 2.19 3.40
N ALA A 105 1.71 1.90 3.69
CA ALA A 105 2.10 0.75 4.49
C ALA A 105 3.30 1.04 5.38
N TRP A 106 3.37 0.35 6.49
CA TRP A 106 4.49 0.32 7.42
C TRP A 106 4.88 -1.13 7.70
N SER A 107 6.17 -1.35 7.98
CA SER A 107 6.71 -2.62 8.45
C SER A 107 7.74 -2.41 9.56
N ASN A 108 7.97 -3.42 10.39
CA ASN A 108 8.95 -3.37 11.48
C ASN A 108 10.41 -3.24 11.02
N GLU A 109 10.69 -3.37 9.72
CA GLU A 109 11.99 -3.06 9.12
C GLU A 109 12.22 -1.55 8.91
N GLN A 110 11.16 -0.75 9.03
CA GLN A 110 11.15 0.70 8.79
C GLN A 110 11.16 1.48 10.11
N ALA A 111 11.67 2.71 10.07
CA ALA A 111 11.53 3.63 11.20
C ALA A 111 10.05 4.00 11.43
N GLU A 112 9.67 4.26 12.67
CA GLU A 112 8.27 4.49 13.08
C GLU A 112 7.59 5.67 12.36
N ASP A 113 8.35 6.68 11.97
CA ASP A 113 7.90 7.89 11.29
C ASP A 113 7.97 7.77 9.75
N THR A 114 8.42 6.62 9.24
CA THR A 114 8.51 6.36 7.80
C THR A 114 7.41 5.41 7.36
N MET A 115 6.98 5.56 6.10
CA MET A 115 6.00 4.66 5.50
C MET A 115 6.28 4.49 4.02
N THR A 116 5.80 3.39 3.46
CA THR A 116 5.78 3.17 2.01
C THR A 116 4.46 3.66 1.43
N ILE A 117 4.53 4.50 0.41
CA ILE A 117 3.37 4.90 -0.39
C ILE A 117 3.42 4.15 -1.71
N LYS A 118 2.35 3.40 -2.03
CA LYS A 118 2.21 2.75 -3.34
C LYS A 118 1.15 3.46 -4.17
N TYR A 119 1.48 3.67 -5.42
CA TYR A 119 0.57 4.23 -6.42
C TYR A 119 0.63 3.38 -7.69
N GLN A 120 -0.52 2.96 -8.19
CA GLN A 120 -0.63 2.21 -9.44
C GLN A 120 -1.23 3.08 -10.54
N HIS A 121 -0.68 2.94 -11.74
CA HIS A 121 -1.15 3.59 -12.95
C HIS A 121 -1.28 2.55 -14.06
N TYR A 122 -2.33 2.66 -14.87
CA TYR A 122 -2.57 1.75 -15.99
C TYR A 122 -2.18 2.46 -17.29
N LEU A 123 -1.36 1.80 -18.09
CA LEU A 123 -1.05 2.21 -19.45
C LEU A 123 -1.72 1.22 -20.40
N GLU A 124 -2.63 1.74 -21.21
CA GLU A 124 -3.17 1.05 -22.36
C GLU A 124 -2.25 1.25 -23.56
N ALA A 125 -1.96 0.16 -24.27
CA ALA A 125 -1.33 0.10 -25.58
C ALA A 125 0.19 0.36 -25.67
N PHE A 126 0.88 -0.67 -26.17
CA PHE A 126 2.19 -0.59 -26.83
C PHE A 126 2.12 -1.33 -28.17
N ALA A 127 1.09 -1.05 -28.97
CA ALA A 127 0.88 -1.76 -30.23
C ALA A 127 1.88 -1.29 -31.30
N LEU A 128 2.85 -2.14 -31.65
CA LEU A 128 3.49 -2.09 -32.97
C LEU A 128 2.57 -2.72 -34.03
N GLN A 129 1.69 -3.63 -33.64
CA GLN A 129 0.61 -4.21 -34.45
C GLN A 129 -0.71 -4.28 -33.66
N PRO A 130 -1.88 -4.27 -34.35
CA PRO A 130 -3.21 -4.20 -33.71
C PRO A 130 -3.57 -5.38 -32.79
N GLU A 131 -2.86 -6.51 -32.91
CA GLU A 131 -3.09 -7.74 -32.15
C GLU A 131 -2.23 -7.88 -30.87
N ASP A 132 -1.34 -6.92 -30.59
CA ASP A 132 -0.49 -6.88 -29.39
C ASP A 132 -1.05 -5.90 -28.32
N PHE A 133 -2.35 -6.01 -28.02
CA PHE A 133 -2.95 -5.17 -26.98
C PHE A 133 -2.55 -5.69 -25.59
N ASP A 134 -1.49 -5.11 -25.02
CA ASP A 134 -1.11 -5.32 -23.63
C ASP A 134 -1.61 -4.17 -22.75
N LEU A 135 -2.41 -4.49 -21.73
CA LEU A 135 -2.67 -3.58 -20.61
C LEU A 135 -1.50 -3.72 -19.62
N LEU A 136 -0.86 -2.60 -19.28
CA LEU A 136 0.24 -2.59 -18.34
C LEU A 136 -0.16 -1.85 -17.06
N LYS A 137 -0.09 -2.54 -15.92
CA LYS A 137 -0.18 -1.88 -14.62
C LYS A 137 1.22 -1.59 -14.11
N ILE A 138 1.50 -0.32 -13.86
CA ILE A 138 2.75 0.19 -13.31
C ILE A 138 2.51 0.59 -11.86
N GLU A 139 3.24 0.01 -10.94
CA GLU A 139 3.19 0.36 -9.52
C GLU A 139 4.48 1.07 -9.12
N PHE A 140 4.35 2.29 -8.60
CA PHE A 140 5.43 3.04 -7.96
C PHE A 140 5.36 2.83 -6.45
N SER A 141 6.47 2.45 -5.84
CA SER A 141 6.63 2.32 -4.40
C SER A 141 7.63 3.35 -3.91
N TRP A 142 7.17 4.28 -3.09
CA TRP A 142 7.96 5.37 -2.53
C TRP A 142 8.20 5.12 -1.04
N LEU A 143 9.43 5.24 -0.58
CA LEU A 143 9.73 5.40 0.83
C LEU A 143 9.56 6.88 1.18
N ARG A 144 8.48 7.19 1.89
CA ARG A 144 8.11 8.53 2.31
C ARG A 144 8.91 8.94 3.54
N ALA A 145 9.57 10.10 3.45
CA ALA A 145 10.19 10.75 4.59
C ALA A 145 9.11 11.24 5.58
N ALA A 146 9.47 11.32 6.86
CA ALA A 146 8.57 11.74 7.92
C ALA A 146 7.91 13.09 7.60
N HIS A 147 6.59 13.16 7.80
CA HIS A 147 5.79 14.37 7.60
C HIS A 147 5.84 14.97 6.19
N SER A 148 6.22 14.18 5.18
CA SER A 148 6.14 14.63 3.78
C SER A 148 4.71 14.93 3.37
N GLU A 149 4.53 16.08 2.73
CA GLU A 149 3.27 16.52 2.10
C GLU A 149 3.30 16.32 0.57
N ILE A 150 4.31 15.65 0.03
CA ILE A 150 4.43 15.41 -1.41
C ILE A 150 3.26 14.54 -1.90
N ASP A 151 2.71 14.93 -3.04
CA ASP A 151 1.78 14.10 -3.81
C ASP A 151 2.55 13.04 -4.62
N PHE A 152 2.73 11.86 -4.03
CA PHE A 152 3.45 10.74 -4.65
C PHE A 152 2.77 10.19 -5.90
N GLN A 153 1.44 10.38 -6.05
CA GLN A 153 0.73 10.04 -7.29
C GLN A 153 1.17 10.99 -8.40
N HIS A 154 1.22 12.30 -8.11
CA HIS A 154 1.69 13.30 -9.06
C HIS A 154 3.15 13.07 -9.46
N GLU A 155 4.04 12.73 -8.51
CA GLU A 155 5.44 12.42 -8.82
C GLU A 155 5.60 11.14 -9.67
N GLY A 156 4.85 10.07 -9.36
CA GLY A 156 4.82 8.88 -10.22
C GLY A 156 4.33 9.19 -11.64
N PHE A 157 3.28 10.02 -11.77
CA PHE A 157 2.77 10.45 -13.06
C PHE A 157 3.76 11.33 -13.84
N LYS A 158 4.50 12.23 -13.16
CA LYS A 158 5.56 13.04 -13.78
C LYS A 158 6.64 12.17 -14.42
N ILE A 159 7.05 11.08 -13.76
CA ILE A 159 7.99 10.12 -14.35
C ILE A 159 7.41 9.61 -15.66
N LEU A 160 6.22 9.00 -15.62
CA LEU A 160 5.57 8.43 -16.81
C LEU A 160 5.37 9.42 -17.95
N LYS A 161 4.93 10.65 -17.66
CA LYS A 161 4.66 11.68 -18.66
C LYS A 161 5.89 12.03 -19.51
N ASN A 162 7.09 11.92 -18.93
CA ASN A 162 8.34 12.21 -19.61
C ASN A 162 8.89 10.99 -20.37
N LEU A 163 8.34 9.81 -20.12
CA LEU A 163 8.67 8.61 -20.86
C LEU A 163 7.81 8.60 -22.12
N ALA A 164 8.47 8.61 -23.28
CA ALA A 164 7.83 8.36 -24.58
C ALA A 164 8.26 6.97 -25.09
N PRO A 165 7.90 5.88 -24.39
CA PRO A 165 8.28 4.53 -24.78
C PRO A 165 7.53 4.10 -26.04
N LYS A 166 8.22 3.43 -26.97
CA LYS A 166 7.61 2.86 -28.17
C LYS A 166 7.19 1.40 -27.99
N ASN A 167 7.70 0.73 -26.96
CA ASN A 167 7.40 -0.65 -26.62
C ASN A 167 7.72 -0.92 -25.13
N PRO A 168 7.28 -2.05 -24.55
CA PRO A 168 7.48 -2.36 -23.13
C PRO A 168 8.96 -2.52 -22.73
N SER A 169 9.82 -2.99 -23.64
CA SER A 169 11.26 -3.10 -23.37
C SER A 169 11.90 -1.73 -23.19
N GLN A 170 11.55 -0.77 -24.04
CA GLN A 170 12.00 0.61 -23.93
C GLN A 170 11.46 1.28 -22.66
N LEU A 171 10.19 1.02 -22.31
CA LEU A 171 9.62 1.51 -21.04
C LEU A 171 10.43 0.99 -19.84
N ARG A 172 10.75 -0.31 -19.82
CA ARG A 172 11.53 -0.91 -18.73
C ARG A 172 12.92 -0.27 -18.61
N GLU A 173 13.62 -0.09 -19.73
CA GLU A 173 14.94 0.55 -19.77
C GLU A 173 14.88 2.00 -19.28
N GLN A 174 13.87 2.77 -19.72
CA GLN A 174 13.69 4.15 -19.29
C GLN A 174 13.35 4.24 -17.80
N LEU A 175 12.48 3.37 -17.28
CA LEU A 175 12.14 3.34 -15.85
C LEU A 175 13.32 2.92 -14.97
N GLN A 176 14.22 2.07 -15.47
CA GLN A 176 15.45 1.71 -14.73
C GLN A 176 16.33 2.93 -14.44
N ALA A 177 16.34 3.94 -15.31
CA ALA A 177 17.08 5.18 -15.09
C ALA A 177 16.57 6.01 -13.89
N HIS A 178 15.35 5.73 -13.42
CA HIS A 178 14.74 6.42 -12.28
C HIS A 178 14.91 5.67 -10.95
N ARG A 179 15.55 4.48 -10.95
CA ARG A 179 15.75 3.70 -9.72
C ARG A 179 16.57 4.48 -8.69
N GLY A 180 16.07 4.53 -7.44
CA GLY A 180 16.76 5.23 -6.35
C GLY A 180 16.73 6.75 -6.47
N MET A 181 15.80 7.31 -7.27
CA MET A 181 15.53 8.74 -7.31
C MET A 181 15.14 9.25 -5.92
N PHE A 182 15.69 10.40 -5.54
CA PHE A 182 15.29 11.14 -4.34
C PHE A 182 14.49 12.38 -4.73
N LEU A 183 13.49 12.69 -3.92
CA LEU A 183 12.73 13.92 -3.98
C LEU A 183 13.36 14.98 -3.06
N SER A 184 12.89 16.22 -3.19
CA SER A 184 13.46 17.36 -2.45
C SER A 184 13.27 17.29 -0.94
N ASP A 185 12.30 16.52 -0.46
CA ASP A 185 12.00 16.31 0.96
C ASP A 185 12.78 15.12 1.58
N GLY A 186 13.61 14.44 0.77
CA GLY A 186 14.35 13.24 1.19
C GLY A 186 13.59 11.92 0.98
N SER A 187 12.33 11.96 0.51
CA SER A 187 11.62 10.74 0.09
C SER A 187 12.31 10.10 -1.12
N SER A 188 12.18 8.79 -1.29
CA SER A 188 12.88 8.07 -2.36
C SER A 188 12.01 7.04 -3.08
N LEU A 189 12.28 6.84 -4.37
CA LEU A 189 11.64 5.80 -5.17
C LEU A 189 12.29 4.45 -4.87
N ALA A 190 11.62 3.64 -4.06
CA ALA A 190 12.11 2.33 -3.61
C ALA A 190 12.05 1.30 -4.75
N SER A 191 10.92 1.24 -5.47
CA SER A 191 10.76 0.34 -6.61
C SER A 191 9.72 0.83 -7.61
N VAL A 192 9.84 0.33 -8.84
CA VAL A 192 8.79 0.39 -9.86
C VAL A 192 8.53 -1.03 -10.35
N THR A 193 7.30 -1.49 -10.22
CA THR A 193 6.88 -2.82 -10.64
C THR A 193 6.01 -2.72 -11.88
N LEU A 194 6.31 -3.54 -12.89
CA LEU A 194 5.51 -3.65 -14.11
C LEU A 194 4.74 -4.97 -14.10
N HIS A 195 3.42 -4.89 -14.24
CA HIS A 195 2.54 -6.04 -14.37
C HIS A 195 1.92 -6.01 -15.78
N TYR A 196 2.17 -7.08 -16.53
CA TYR A 196 1.58 -7.30 -17.85
C TYR A 196 0.22 -7.98 -17.61
N LEU A 197 -0.86 -7.23 -17.82
CA LEU A 197 -2.23 -7.68 -17.69
C LEU A 197 -2.70 -8.08 -19.10
N GLY A 198 -2.68 -9.38 -19.38
CA GLY A 198 -3.12 -9.95 -20.66
C GLY A 198 -4.65 -10.04 -20.78
N GLU A 199 -5.12 -10.69 -21.85
CA GLU A 199 -6.55 -10.81 -22.14
C GLU A 199 -7.25 -11.88 -21.26
N ASP A 200 -8.38 -11.49 -20.67
CA ASP A 200 -9.35 -12.40 -20.06
C ASP A 200 -10.50 -12.65 -21.05
N PHE A 201 -10.76 -13.94 -21.35
CA PHE A 201 -11.84 -14.36 -22.24
C PHE A 201 -12.92 -15.13 -21.47
N GLU A 202 -14.18 -14.69 -21.62
CA GLU A 202 -15.35 -15.43 -21.16
C GLU A 202 -16.10 -16.01 -22.36
N LEU A 203 -16.09 -17.33 -22.50
CA LEU A 203 -16.90 -18.05 -23.49
C LEU A 203 -18.15 -18.60 -22.78
N THR A 204 -19.28 -17.94 -23.01
CA THR A 204 -20.60 -18.47 -22.65
C THR A 204 -21.11 -19.33 -23.80
N LEU A 205 -21.54 -20.57 -23.49
CA LEU A 205 -22.28 -21.43 -24.43
C LEU A 205 -23.78 -21.11 -24.42
#